data_AF-A0A2V9BGB6-F1
#
_entry.id   AF-A0A2V9BGB6-F1
#
_cell.length_a   1.000
_cell.length_b   1.000
_cell.length_c   1.000
_cell.angle_alpha   90.00
_cell.angle_beta   90.00
_cell.angle_gamma   90.00
#
_symmetry.space_group_name_H-M   'P 1'
#
loop_
_entity.id
_entity.type
_entity.pdbx_description
1 polymer ?
#
loop_
_entity_poly.entity_id
_entity_poly.type
_entity_poly.pdbx_seq_one_letter_code
_entity_poly.pdbx_strand_id
1 'polypeptide(L)'
;MWIGISVGALLVIAFIALSVMAGGPKDAVYMVRYALPHMHRGNLKVGDAAPDARVFALSGTETFHIRERTGAKPLVIVFGSFT
;
A
#
# COMPACT_ATOMS: atom_id res chain seq x y z
N MET A 1 -24.56 -26.01 11.68
CA MET A 1 -24.72 -26.27 10.23
C MET A 1 -25.15 -25.03 9.47
N TRP A 2 -26.23 -24.35 9.87
CA TRP A 2 -26.74 -23.15 9.20
C TRP A 2 -25.74 -21.99 9.10
N ILE A 3 -25.01 -21.68 10.18
CA ILE A 3 -24.00 -20.61 10.18
C ILE A 3 -22.92 -20.82 9.10
N GLY A 4 -22.45 -22.07 8.92
CA GLY A 4 -21.45 -22.37 7.90
C GLY A 4 -21.97 -22.17 6.49
N ILE A 5 -23.24 -22.54 6.24
CA ILE A 5 -23.91 -22.32 4.95
C ILE A 5 -24.10 -20.82 4.70
N SER A 6 -24.52 -20.06 5.72
CA SER A 6 -24.72 -18.62 5.62
C SER A 6 -23.41 -17.88 5.33
N VAL A 7 -22.33 -18.22 6.04
CA VAL A 7 -21.00 -17.62 5.81
C VAL A 7 -20.45 -18.02 4.43
N GLY A 8 -20.63 -19.28 4.02
CA GLY A 8 -20.23 -19.73 2.69
C GLY A 8 -20.96 -18.97 1.58
N ALA A 9 -22.28 -18.83 1.70
CA ALA A 9 -23.08 -18.06 0.74
C ALA A 9 -22.65 -16.57 0.70
N LEU A 10 -22.40 -15.96 1.85
CA LEU A 10 -21.92 -14.57 1.94
C LEU A 10 -20.60 -14.38 1.19
N LEU A 11 -19.63 -15.28 1.38
CA LEU A 11 -18.33 -15.22 0.72
C LEU A 11 -18.44 -15.37 -0.80
N VAL A 12 -19.30 -16.27 -1.28
CA VAL A 12 -19.55 -16.47 -2.71
C VAL A 12 -20.17 -15.21 -3.32
N ILE A 13 -21.18 -14.63 -2.68
CA ILE A 13 -21.82 -13.39 -3.14
C ILE A 13 -20.82 -12.24 -3.18
N ALA A 14 -20.00 -12.07 -2.13
CA ALA A 14 -18.97 -11.06 -2.08
C ALA A 14 -17.93 -11.24 -3.21
N PHE A 15 -17.49 -12.48 -3.47
CA PHE A 15 -16.53 -12.78 -4.53
C PHE A 15 -17.09 -12.46 -5.93
N ILE A 16 -18.36 -12.80 -6.18
CA ILE A 16 -19.03 -12.48 -7.45
C ILE A 16 -19.16 -10.97 -7.62
N ALA A 17 -19.62 -10.25 -6.59
CA ALA A 17 -19.77 -8.80 -6.63
C ALA A 17 -18.44 -8.09 -6.91
N LEU A 18 -17.36 -8.52 -6.24
CA LEU A 18 -16.01 -8.00 -6.46
C LEU A 18 -15.49 -8.32 -7.88
N SER A 19 -15.79 -9.52 -8.40
CA SER A 19 -15.39 -9.91 -9.76
C SER A 19 -16.09 -9.08 -10.84
N VAL A 20 -17.36 -8.72 -10.63
CA VAL A 20 -18.11 -7.86 -11.56
C VAL A 20 -17.60 -6.41 -11.50
N MET A 21 -17.35 -5.88 -10.30
CA MET A 21 -16.81 -4.52 -10.14
C MET A 21 -15.38 -4.36 -10.68
N ALA A 22 -14.53 -5.37 -10.51
CA ALA A 22 -13.13 -5.32 -10.90
C ALA A 22 -12.87 -5.62 -12.39
N GLY A 23 -13.91 -6.03 -13.15
CA GLY A 23 -13.76 -6.39 -14.58
C GLY A 23 -13.33 -7.83 -14.83
N GLY A 24 -13.15 -8.64 -13.78
CA GLY A 24 -12.87 -10.06 -13.90
C GLY A 24 -12.46 -10.72 -12.58
N PRO A 25 -12.51 -12.06 -12.50
CA PRO A 25 -12.10 -12.81 -11.30
C PRO A 25 -10.60 -12.66 -11.01
N LYS A 26 -9.79 -12.52 -12.07
CA LYS A 26 -8.35 -12.25 -11.97
C LYS A 26 -8.09 -10.89 -11.31
N ASP A 27 -8.85 -9.87 -11.69
CA ASP A 27 -8.70 -8.51 -11.17
C ASP A 27 -9.23 -8.37 -9.74
N ALA A 28 -10.30 -9.09 -9.38
CA ALA A 28 -10.74 -9.17 -7.98
C ALA A 28 -9.67 -9.79 -7.07
N VAL A 29 -9.00 -10.86 -7.53
CA VAL A 29 -7.87 -11.46 -6.80
C VAL A 29 -6.70 -10.49 -6.70
N TYR A 30 -6.37 -9.77 -7.78
CA TYR A 30 -5.32 -8.76 -7.73
C TYR A 30 -5.64 -7.57 -6.85
N MET A 31 -6.90 -7.14 -6.80
CA MET A 31 -7.36 -6.09 -5.89
C MET A 31 -7.28 -6.56 -4.43
N VAL A 32 -7.70 -7.78 -4.10
CA VAL A 32 -7.55 -8.32 -2.75
C VAL A 32 -6.06 -8.45 -2.39
N ARG A 33 -5.23 -8.91 -3.31
CA ARG A 33 -3.79 -9.12 -3.08
C ARG A 33 -2.99 -7.83 -2.98
N TYR A 34 -3.34 -6.80 -3.76
CA TYR A 34 -2.56 -5.57 -3.86
C TYR A 34 -3.26 -4.36 -3.24
N ALA A 35 -4.58 -4.26 -3.22
CA ALA A 35 -5.25 -3.14 -2.56
C ALA A 35 -5.27 -3.35 -1.03
N LEU A 36 -5.71 -4.51 -0.53
CA LEU A 36 -5.88 -4.70 0.92
C LEU A 36 -4.60 -4.51 1.75
N PRO A 37 -3.41 -5.00 1.34
CA PRO A 37 -2.20 -4.79 2.14
C PRO A 37 -1.73 -3.34 2.15
N HIS A 38 -1.97 -2.60 1.07
CA HIS A 38 -1.52 -1.21 0.92
C HIS A 38 -2.52 -0.19 1.50
N MET A 39 -3.68 -0.64 1.98
CA MET A 39 -4.66 0.22 2.67
C MET A 39 -4.25 0.60 4.09
N HIS A 40 -3.12 0.08 4.61
CA HIS A 40 -2.55 0.57 5.86
C HIS A 40 -1.90 1.95 5.64
N ARG A 41 -2.57 3.01 6.12
CA ARG A 41 -1.90 4.29 6.34
C ARG A 41 -0.81 4.09 7.39
N GLY A 42 0.41 4.54 7.10
CA GLY A 42 1.50 4.54 8.07
C GLY A 42 1.14 5.34 9.33
N ASN A 43 1.69 4.95 10.48
CA ASN A 43 1.43 5.57 11.79
C ASN A 43 2.34 6.79 12.08
N LEU A 44 2.68 7.57 11.04
CA LEU A 44 3.51 8.77 11.20
C LEU A 44 2.69 9.87 11.89
N LYS A 45 3.18 10.37 13.02
CA LYS A 45 2.55 11.48 13.75
C LYS A 45 3.36 12.76 13.57
N VAL A 46 2.66 13.90 13.71
CA VAL A 46 3.32 15.21 13.70
C VAL A 46 4.27 15.30 14.90
N GLY A 47 5.54 15.61 14.63
CA GLY A 47 6.59 15.67 15.65
C GLY A 47 7.44 14.41 15.75
N ASP A 48 7.07 13.31 15.09
CA ASP A 48 7.93 12.13 15.01
C ASP A 48 9.17 12.43 14.15
N ALA A 49 10.29 11.80 14.52
CA ALA A 49 11.49 11.83 13.70
C ALA A 49 11.21 11.16 12.34
N ALA A 50 11.72 11.76 11.26
CA ALA A 50 11.64 11.16 9.94
C ALA A 50 12.31 9.76 9.97
N PRO A 51 11.67 8.71 9.45
CA PRO A 51 12.23 7.36 9.44
C PRO A 51 13.51 7.33 8.60
N ASP A 52 14.56 6.74 9.15
CA ASP A 52 15.83 6.63 8.45
C ASP A 52 15.81 5.41 7.54
N ALA A 53 15.53 5.65 6.26
CA ALA A 53 15.60 4.66 5.20
C ALA A 53 16.77 4.97 4.27
N ARG A 54 17.44 3.92 3.79
CA ARG A 54 18.41 4.04 2.71
C ARG A 54 17.67 4.09 1.39
N VAL A 55 17.84 5.18 0.65
CA VAL A 55 17.17 5.43 -0.62
C VAL A 55 18.21 5.43 -1.75
N PHE A 56 17.86 4.83 -2.88
CA PHE A 56 18.63 4.96 -4.10
C PHE A 56 18.26 6.24 -4.83
N ALA A 57 19.27 7.02 -5.19
CA ALA A 57 19.06 8.18 -6.04
C ALA A 57 18.67 7.74 -7.45
N LEU A 58 17.90 8.59 -8.14
CA LEU A 58 17.51 8.36 -9.53
C LEU A 58 18.72 8.32 -10.48
N SER A 59 19.88 8.83 -10.06
CA SER A 59 21.16 8.72 -10.78
C SER A 59 21.69 7.29 -10.86
N GLY A 60 21.15 6.36 -10.08
CA GLY A 60 21.50 4.92 -10.12
C GLY A 60 22.86 4.57 -9.50
N THR A 61 23.67 5.56 -9.12
CA THR A 61 25.01 5.35 -8.54
C THR A 61 25.07 5.69 -7.05
N GLU A 62 24.19 6.58 -6.59
CA GLU A 62 24.23 7.10 -5.22
C GLU A 62 23.15 6.44 -4.36
N THR A 63 23.54 6.08 -3.13
CA THR A 63 22.61 5.76 -2.05
C THR A 63 22.79 6.79 -0.96
N PHE A 64 21.68 7.24 -0.37
CA PHE A 64 21.72 8.20 0.73
C PHE A 64 20.69 7.83 1.80
N HIS A 65 20.98 8.27 3.02
CA HIS A 65 20.05 8.14 4.14
C HIS A 65 19.17 9.38 4.22
N ILE A 66 17.88 9.22 4.53
CA ILE A 66 16.95 10.37 4.66
C ILE A 66 17.48 11.36 5.71
N ARG A 67 18.07 10.85 6.80
CA ARG A 67 18.60 11.67 7.89
C ARG A 67 19.73 12.61 7.48
N GLU A 68 20.48 12.28 6.44
CA GLU A 68 21.55 13.13 5.89
C GLU A 68 21.00 14.40 5.24
N ARG A 69 19.70 14.42 4.88
CA ARG A 69 19.05 15.54 4.19
C ARG A 69 18.12 16.38 5.07
N THR A 70 17.84 15.95 6.30
CA THR A 70 16.87 16.60 7.22
C THR A 70 17.41 17.74 8.08
N GLY A 71 18.71 18.08 8.00
CA GLY A 71 19.35 19.01 8.96
C GLY A 71 19.44 20.49 8.54
N ALA A 72 19.71 20.77 7.27
CA ALA A 72 20.04 22.14 6.83
C ALA A 72 18.83 22.95 6.32
N LYS A 73 17.77 22.26 5.89
CA LYS A 73 16.58 22.87 5.29
C LYS A 73 15.37 21.94 5.44
N PRO A 74 14.14 22.47 5.42
CA PRO A 74 12.94 21.65 5.40
C PRO A 74 12.96 20.68 4.21
N LEU A 75 12.73 19.39 4.48
CA LEU A 75 12.67 18.35 3.47
C LEU A 75 11.21 17.94 3.24
N VAL A 76 10.78 17.94 1.98
CA VAL A 76 9.46 17.45 1.56
C VAL A 76 9.65 16.12 0.83
N ILE A 77 8.91 15.09 1.25
CA ILE A 77 8.94 13.75 0.64
C ILE A 77 7.61 13.52 -0.07
N VAL A 78 7.67 13.22 -1.37
CA VAL A 78 6.49 12.90 -2.20
C VAL A 78 6.60 11.45 -2.63
N PHE A 79 5.63 10.64 -2.22
CA PHE A 79 5.52 9.25 -2.67
C PHE A 79 4.72 9.20 -3.96
N GLY A 80 5.34 8.73 -5.03
CA GLY A 80 4.72 8.57 -6.34
C GLY A 80 5.46 7.52 -7.17
N SER A 81 4.83 7.11 -8.27
CA SER A 81 5.46 6.26 -9.28
C SER A 81 5.76 7.09 -10.52
N PHE A 82 6.96 6.96 -11.06
CA PHE A 82 7.32 7.47 -12.38
C PHE A 82 7.51 6.28 -13.32
N THR A 83 6.85 6.29 -14.47
CA THR A 83 6.94 5.26 -15.51
C THR A 83 7.70 5.79 -16.70
#